data_AF-A0A0N0NR59-F1
#
_entry.id   AF-A0A0N0NR59-F1
#
_cell.length_a   1.000
_cell.length_b   1.000
_cell.length_c   1.000
_cell.angle_alpha   90.00
_cell.angle_beta   90.00
_cell.angle_gamma   90.00
#
_symmetry.space_group_name_H-M   'P 1'
#
loop_
_entity.id
_entity.type
_entity.pdbx_description
1 polymer ?
#
loop_
_entity_poly.entity_id
_entity_poly.type
_entity_poly.pdbx_seq_one_letter_code
_entity_poly.pdbx_strand_id
1 'polypeptide(L)'
;MAKTMTTARFHAAKDVHVDEISVPEVGEEQVRIRLDKGDFASAIDAIATSEIQPKDTITKVLSIDQVDAGFKALVEDKDNQIVKIMIDLGKLRN
;
A
#
# COMPACT_ATOMS: atom_id res chain seq x y z
N MET A 1 -29.93 12.48 1.91
CA MET A 1 -29.41 11.16 2.33
C MET A 1 -27.90 11.26 2.43
N ALA A 2 -27.29 10.98 3.58
CA ALA A 2 -25.84 11.01 3.72
C ALA A 2 -25.22 9.86 2.90
N LYS A 3 -24.16 10.12 2.14
CA LYS A 3 -23.51 9.10 1.31
C LYS A 3 -22.66 8.19 2.20
N THR A 4 -22.93 6.89 2.19
CA THR A 4 -22.16 5.88 2.94
C THR A 4 -21.15 5.18 2.04
N MET A 5 -20.15 4.53 2.64
CA MET A 5 -19.22 3.63 1.95
C MET A 5 -18.95 2.38 2.78
N THR A 6 -18.70 1.27 2.09
CA THR A 6 -18.25 0.01 2.69
C THR A 6 -16.75 0.12 3.01
N THR A 7 -16.38 -0.20 4.24
CA THR A 7 -15.00 -0.16 4.71
C THR A 7 -14.65 -1.43 5.48
N ALA A 8 -13.38 -1.86 5.42
CA ALA A 8 -12.86 -2.89 6.30
C ALA A 8 -12.24 -2.21 7.54
N ARG A 9 -12.77 -2.50 8.74
CA ARG A 9 -12.22 -2.01 10.01
C ARG A 9 -11.51 -3.13 10.75
N PHE A 10 -10.27 -2.85 11.14
CA PHE A 10 -9.48 -3.72 12.01
C PHE A 10 -9.78 -3.38 13.46
N HIS A 11 -10.28 -4.35 14.23
CA HIS A 11 -10.59 -4.19 15.64
C HIS A 11 -9.50 -4.80 16.54
N ALA A 12 -8.94 -5.94 16.14
CA ALA A 12 -7.85 -6.63 16.82
C ALA A 12 -7.13 -7.60 15.87
N ALA A 13 -6.05 -8.23 16.33
CA ALA A 13 -5.34 -9.24 15.55
C ALA A 13 -6.29 -10.35 15.09
N LYS A 14 -6.42 -10.52 13.77
CA LYS A 14 -7.35 -11.45 13.09
C LYS A 14 -8.83 -11.09 13.21
N ASP A 15 -9.15 -9.87 13.61
CA ASP A 15 -10.51 -9.37 13.77
C ASP A 15 -10.72 -8.16 12.84
N VAL A 16 -11.23 -8.45 11.64
CA VAL A 16 -11.52 -7.46 10.60
C VAL A 16 -12.98 -7.58 10.21
N HIS A 17 -13.73 -6.50 10.38
CA HIS A 17 -15.15 -6.41 10.04
C HIS A 17 -15.37 -5.53 8.81
N VAL A 18 -16.47 -5.81 8.10
CA VAL A 18 -16.94 -4.98 6.98
C VAL A 18 -18.10 -4.14 7.48
N ASP A 19 -17.91 -2.83 7.51
CA ASP A 19 -18.88 -1.87 8.04
C ASP A 19 -19.34 -0.88 6.97
N GLU A 20 -20.55 -0.34 7.15
CA GLU A 20 -20.98 0.87 6.45
C GLU A 20 -20.78 2.09 7.34
N ILE A 21 -20.03 3.07 6.83
CA ILE A 21 -19.80 4.35 7.51
C ILE A 21 -20.14 5.51 6.60
N SER A 22 -20.37 6.68 7.19
CA SER A 22 -20.44 7.92 6.42
C SER A 22 -19.12 8.16 5.70
N VAL A 23 -19.22 8.60 4.46
CA VAL A 23 -18.07 9.05 3.69
C VAL A 23 -17.39 10.20 4.47
N PRO A 24 -16.08 10.11 4.76
CA PRO A 24 -15.36 11.16 5.46
C PRO A 24 -15.28 12.43 4.60
N GLU A 25 -15.34 13.58 5.28
CA GLU A 25 -15.06 14.89 4.68
C GLU A 25 -13.55 15.07 4.53
N VAL A 26 -13.13 15.65 3.41
CA VAL A 26 -11.72 15.83 3.05
C VAL A 26 -11.28 17.21 3.53
N GLY A 27 -10.35 17.28 4.49
CA GLY A 27 -9.76 18.54 4.95
C GLY A 27 -8.77 19.16 3.94
N GLU A 28 -8.30 20.39 4.20
CA GLU A 28 -7.44 21.16 3.27
C GLU A 28 -6.15 20.44 2.85
N GLU A 29 -5.59 19.58 3.71
CA GLU A 29 -4.35 18.81 3.44
C GLU A 29 -4.60 17.31 3.21
N GLN A 30 -5.84 16.91 2.95
CA GLN A 30 -6.20 15.52 2.73
C GLN A 30 -6.53 15.25 1.26
N VAL A 31 -6.15 14.07 0.78
CA VAL A 31 -6.53 13.59 -0.55
C VAL A 31 -7.35 12.33 -0.38
N ARG A 32 -8.52 12.29 -1.01
CA ARG A 32 -9.34 11.09 -1.07
C ARG A 32 -9.10 10.36 -2.39
N ILE A 33 -8.54 9.16 -2.28
CA ILE A 33 -8.41 8.24 -3.41
C ILE A 33 -9.63 7.30 -3.40
N ARG A 34 -10.35 7.24 -4.52
CA ARG A 34 -11.37 6.23 -4.76
C ARG A 34 -10.78 5.20 -5.70
N LEU A 35 -10.82 3.93 -5.29
CA LEU A 35 -10.49 2.81 -6.14
C LEU A 35 -11.80 2.23 -6.66
N ASP A 36 -11.94 2.11 -7.98
CA ASP A 36 -13.04 1.43 -8.62
C ASP A 36 -12.70 -0.06 -8.79
N LYS A 37 -13.72 -0.93 -8.89
CA LYS A 37 -13.53 -2.39 -8.97
C LYS A 37 -12.62 -2.83 -10.12
N GLY A 38 -12.53 -2.02 -11.18
CA GLY A 38 -11.70 -2.29 -12.35
C GLY A 38 -10.22 -1.93 -12.17
N ASP A 39 -9.86 -1.09 -11.20
CA ASP A 39 -8.51 -0.52 -11.13
C ASP A 39 -7.43 -1.58 -10.90
N PHE A 40 -7.72 -2.57 -10.06
CA PHE A 40 -6.81 -3.69 -9.82
C PHE A 40 -6.66 -4.59 -11.05
N ALA A 41 -7.75 -4.88 -11.75
CA ALA A 41 -7.70 -5.69 -12.97
C ALA A 41 -6.88 -4.97 -14.05
N SER A 42 -7.16 -3.68 -14.28
CA SER A 42 -6.41 -2.85 -15.22
C SER A 42 -4.93 -2.75 -14.85
N ALA A 43 -4.59 -2.61 -13.56
CA ALA A 43 -3.21 -2.58 -13.12
C ALA A 43 -2.50 -3.93 -13.36
N ILE A 44 -3.18 -5.06 -13.09
CA ILE A 44 -2.65 -6.40 -13.38
C ILE A 44 -2.41 -6.57 -14.88
N ASP A 45 -3.39 -6.19 -15.70
CA ASP A 45 -3.28 -6.29 -17.16
C ASP A 45 -2.12 -5.43 -17.70
N ALA A 46 -1.99 -4.19 -17.23
CA ALA A 46 -0.90 -3.29 -17.61
C ALA A 46 0.48 -3.83 -17.19
N ILE A 47 0.57 -4.53 -16.05
CA ILE A 47 1.81 -5.22 -15.64
C ILE A 47 2.05 -6.44 -16.54
N ALA A 48 1.02 -7.22 -16.86
CA ALA A 48 1.13 -8.42 -17.69
C ALA A 48 1.52 -8.11 -19.14
N THR A 49 1.04 -6.98 -19.69
CA THR A 49 1.41 -6.49 -21.02
C THR A 49 2.73 -5.72 -21.03
N SER A 50 3.39 -5.57 -19.87
CA SER A 50 4.61 -4.78 -19.69
C SER A 50 4.47 -3.28 -19.99
N GLU A 51 3.24 -2.77 -20.06
CA GLU A 51 2.94 -1.33 -20.14
C GLU A 51 3.40 -0.60 -18.88
N ILE A 52 3.29 -1.26 -17.72
CA ILE A 52 3.85 -0.81 -16.45
C ILE A 52 4.88 -1.83 -15.97
N GLN A 53 6.08 -1.36 -15.59
CA GLN A 53 7.14 -2.20 -15.04
C GLN A 53 7.46 -1.76 -13.60
N PRO A 54 6.79 -2.32 -12.59
CA PRO A 54 6.98 -1.91 -11.20
C PRO A 54 8.39 -2.19 -10.67
N LYS A 55 9.14 -3.10 -11.33
CA LYS A 55 10.48 -3.49 -10.93
C LYS A 55 11.42 -2.28 -10.81
N ASP A 56 11.30 -1.31 -11.70
CA ASP A 56 12.16 -0.13 -11.73
C ASP A 56 11.85 0.86 -10.60
N THR A 57 10.70 0.70 -9.92
CA THR A 57 10.33 1.50 -8.75
C THR A 57 10.93 0.95 -7.45
N ILE A 58 11.40 -0.30 -7.45
CA ILE A 58 11.96 -0.97 -6.25
C ILE A 58 13.43 -0.59 -6.10
N THR A 59 13.73 0.23 -5.10
CA THR A 59 15.08 0.74 -4.86
C THR A 59 15.84 -0.05 -3.79
N LYS A 60 15.14 -0.75 -2.89
CA LYS A 60 15.75 -1.65 -1.89
C LYS A 60 14.92 -2.92 -1.70
N VAL A 61 15.60 -4.06 -1.56
CA VAL A 61 14.99 -5.34 -1.16
C VAL A 61 15.62 -5.79 0.15
N LEU A 62 14.82 -5.89 1.20
CA LEU A 62 15.24 -6.24 2.55
C LEU A 62 14.63 -7.58 2.97
N SER A 63 15.25 -8.27 3.91
CA SER A 63 14.64 -9.42 4.58
C SER A 63 13.73 -8.97 5.73
N ILE A 64 12.90 -9.88 6.24
CA ILE A 64 11.94 -9.56 7.30
C ILE A 64 12.60 -9.07 8.59
N ASP A 65 13.79 -9.56 8.92
CA ASP A 65 14.55 -9.21 10.11
C ASP A 65 15.10 -7.78 10.03
N GLN A 66 15.04 -7.17 8.84
CA GLN A 66 15.50 -5.82 8.57
C GLN A 66 14.34 -4.83 8.36
N VAL A 67 13.10 -5.20 8.69
CA VAL A 67 11.91 -4.35 8.53
C VAL A 67 12.07 -3.00 9.25
N ASP A 68 12.60 -3.01 10.47
CA ASP A 68 12.81 -1.78 11.25
C ASP A 68 13.81 -0.83 10.57
N ALA A 69 14.87 -1.39 9.97
CA ALA A 69 15.83 -0.62 9.19
C ALA A 69 15.18 -0.03 7.92
N GLY A 70 14.25 -0.76 7.29
CA GLY A 70 13.47 -0.28 6.16
C GLY A 70 12.57 0.91 6.52
N PHE A 71 11.87 0.84 7.64
CA PHE A 71 11.06 1.97 8.13
C PHE A 71 11.92 3.19 8.46
N LYS A 72 13.05 2.99 9.14
CA LYS A 72 13.99 4.07 9.45
C LYS A 72 14.49 4.76 8.17
N ALA A 73 14.85 3.97 7.16
CA ALA A 73 15.30 4.50 5.88
C ALA A 73 14.20 5.35 5.18
N LEU A 74 12.93 4.95 5.22
CA LEU A 74 11.85 5.75 4.63
C LEU A 74 11.64 7.11 5.30
N VAL A 75 11.94 7.20 6.60
CA VAL A 75 11.74 8.43 7.38
C VAL A 75 12.94 9.36 7.27
N GLU A 76 14.15 8.81 7.42
CA GLU A 76 15.40 9.58 7.55
C GLU A 76 16.08 9.84 6.21
N ASP A 77 15.83 9.01 5.20
CA ASP A 77 16.59 8.98 3.94
C ASP A 77 15.72 9.40 2.74
N LYS A 78 14.97 10.50 2.92
CA LYS A 78 14.04 11.05 1.91
C LYS A 78 14.75 11.58 0.66
N ASP A 79 16.00 12.03 0.81
CA ASP A 79 16.76 12.67 -0.27
C ASP A 79 17.45 11.64 -1.20
N ASN A 80 17.67 10.40 -0.75
CA ASN A 80 18.33 9.35 -1.53
C ASN A 80 17.37 8.49 -2.39
N GLN A 81 16.26 9.09 -2.84
CA GLN A 81 15.33 8.46 -3.80
C GLN A 81 14.84 7.07 -3.37
N ILE A 82 14.48 6.89 -2.09
CA ILE A 82 13.77 5.67 -1.69
C ILE A 82 12.34 5.72 -2.24
N VAL A 83 12.15 5.21 -3.46
CA VAL A 83 10.84 5.16 -4.13
C VAL A 83 9.99 4.01 -3.58
N LYS A 84 10.57 2.82 -3.43
CA LYS A 84 9.88 1.64 -2.91
C LYS A 84 10.86 0.66 -2.26
N ILE A 85 10.54 0.22 -1.05
CA ILE A 85 11.22 -0.88 -0.36
C ILE A 85 10.35 -2.14 -0.47
N MET A 86 10.94 -3.25 -0.90
CA MET A 86 10.29 -4.56 -0.92
C MET A 86 10.86 -5.43 0.21
N ILE A 87 9.98 -6.09 0.96
CA ILE A 87 10.38 -7.07 1.98
C ILE A 87 10.21 -8.47 1.39
N ASP A 88 11.31 -9.21 1.30
CA ASP A 88 11.34 -10.59 0.82
C ASP A 88 11.10 -11.57 1.99
N LEU A 89 9.95 -12.22 1.98
CA LEU A 89 9.55 -13.21 2.98
C LEU A 89 10.20 -14.59 2.77
N GLY A 90 10.79 -14.85 1.59
CA GLY A 90 11.44 -16.12 1.26
C GLY A 90 12.79 -16.32 1.96
N LYS A 91 13.46 -15.21 2.32
CA LYS A 91 14.78 -15.23 2.97
C LYS A 91 14.78 -15.70 4.43
N LEU A 92 13.61 -15.98 5.00
CA LEU A 92 13.44 -16.58 6.33
C LEU A 92 13.71 -18.10 6.36
N ARG A 93 13.74 -18.80 5.21
CA ARG A 93 13.73 -20.27 5.15
C ARG A 93 15.12 -20.92 5.03
N ASN A 94 16.18 -20.26 5.51
CA ASN A 94 17.54 -20.83 5.56
C ASN A 94 17.96 -21.10 7.00
#